data_AF-A0A832HHA1-F1
#
_entry.id   AF-A0A832HHA1-F1
#
_cell.length_a   1.000
_cell.length_b   1.000
_cell.length_c   1.000
_cell.angle_alpha   90.00
_cell.angle_beta   90.00
_cell.angle_gamma   90.00
#
_symmetry.space_group_name_H-M   'P 1'
#
loop_
_entity.id
_entity.type
_entity.pdbx_description
1 polymer ?
#
loop_
_entity_poly.entity_id
_entity_poly.type
_entity_poly.pdbx_seq_one_letter_code
_entity_poly.pdbx_strand_id
1 'polypeptide(L)' 'MNFPSLSINHAVVVVGRRGEHGFVVYDPNLPDEPQLLEYDAARRTFIYPRVFYFRGGDVDVRVAFRGHFR' A
#
# COMPACT_ATOMS: atom_id res chain seq x y z
N MET A 1 -3.29 -18.13 -16.63
CA MET A 1 -4.18 -17.02 -16.23
C MET A 1 -3.33 -15.75 -16.33
N ASN A 2 -3.35 -15.09 -17.49
CA ASN A 2 -2.42 -14.00 -17.82
C ASN A 2 -3.14 -12.67 -17.66
N PHE A 3 -3.41 -12.29 -16.42
CA PHE A 3 -3.83 -10.94 -16.09
C PHE A 3 -3.46 -10.59 -14.65
N PRO A 4 -2.84 -9.42 -14.41
CA PRO A 4 -2.20 -8.55 -15.39
C PRO A 4 -0.77 -9.07 -15.67
N SER A 5 -0.46 -9.42 -16.93
CA SER A 5 0.94 -9.53 -17.39
C SER A 5 1.55 -8.16 -17.70
N LEU A 6 0.97 -7.09 -17.15
CA LEU A 6 1.40 -5.72 -17.33
C LEU A 6 2.16 -5.32 -16.07
N SER A 7 3.43 -4.92 -16.23
CA SER A 7 4.23 -4.33 -15.16
C SER A 7 3.74 -2.90 -14.88
N ILE A 8 2.52 -2.77 -14.35
CA ILE A 8 1.98 -1.51 -13.87
C ILE A 8 2.40 -1.33 -12.42
N ASN A 9 2.82 -0.11 -12.09
CA ASN A 9 3.03 0.30 -10.70
C ASN A 9 1.67 0.32 -9.97
N HIS A 10 1.55 -0.43 -8.88
CA HIS A 10 0.37 -0.41 -8.02
C HIS A 10 0.58 0.61 -6.90
N ALA A 11 -0.23 1.67 -6.87
CA ALA A 11 -0.14 2.73 -5.88
C ALA A 11 -1.36 2.72 -4.97
N VAL A 12 -1.11 2.82 -3.67
CA VAL A 12 -2.12 2.87 -2.61
C VAL A 12 -1.84 4.05 -1.69
N VAL A 13 -2.85 4.48 -0.93
CA VAL A 13 -2.74 5.67 -0.07
C VAL A 13 -2.94 5.28 1.38
N VAL A 14 -2.01 5.68 2.25
CA VAL A 14 -2.21 5.57 3.71
C VAL A 14 -3.29 6.55 4.15
N VAL A 15 -4.34 6.03 4.78
CA VAL A 15 -5.49 6.80 5.28
C VAL A 15 -5.60 6.77 6.80
N GLY A 16 -4.87 5.89 7.48
CA GLY A 16 -4.90 5.80 8.93
C GLY A 16 -3.72 4.99 9.50
N ARG A 17 -3.63 4.98 10.83
CA ARG A 17 -2.65 4.19 11.58
C ARG A 17 -3.37 3.17 12.45
N ARG A 18 -2.81 1.97 12.57
CA ARG A 18 -3.28 0.90 13.45
C ARG A 18 -2.10 0.35 14.25
N GLY A 19 -2.05 0.67 15.54
CA GLY A 19 -0.94 0.29 16.41
C GLY A 19 0.37 0.99 16.03
N GLU A 20 1.48 0.43 16.50
CA GLU A 20 2.80 1.06 16.33
C GLU A 20 3.32 0.93 14.89
N HIS A 21 3.13 -0.24 14.27
CA HIS A 21 3.72 -0.57 12.97
C HIS A 21 2.70 -0.78 11.83
N GLY A 22 1.40 -0.68 12.11
CA GLY A 22 0.36 -0.88 11.10
C GLY A 22 -0.19 0.44 10.55
N PHE A 23 -0.50 0.45 9.25
CA PHE A 23 -1.08 1.58 8.53
C PHE A 23 -2.26 1.10 7.68
N VAL A 24 -3.41 1.75 7.83
CA VAL A 24 -4.58 1.45 7.02
C VAL A 24 -4.40 2.14 5.67
N VAL A 25 -4.56 1.39 4.59
CA VAL A 25 -4.39 1.90 3.23
C VAL A 25 -5.65 1.71 2.40
N TYR A 26 -5.95 2.73 1.60
CA TYR A 26 -6.94 2.69 0.54
C TYR A 26 -6.29 2.20 -0.75
N ASP A 27 -6.81 1.09 -1.27
CA ASP A 27 -6.44 0.52 -2.55
C ASP A 27 -7.58 0.79 -3.56
N PRO A 28 -7.34 1.54 -4.64
CA PRO A 28 -8.39 1.86 -5.61
C PRO A 28 -8.93 0.63 -6.35
N ASN A 29 -8.19 -0.49 -6.37
CA ASN A 29 -8.66 -1.75 -6.95
C ASN A 29 -9.51 -2.59 -5.97
N LEU A 30 -9.51 -2.25 -4.68
CA LEU A 30 -10.27 -2.92 -3.62
C LEU A 30 -10.91 -1.88 -2.68
N PRO A 31 -11.84 -1.06 -3.20
CA PRO A 31 -12.31 0.14 -2.48
C PRO A 31 -13.09 -0.17 -1.19
N ASP A 32 -13.72 -1.34 -1.12
CA ASP A 32 -14.56 -1.75 0.02
C ASP A 32 -13.79 -2.53 1.08
N GLU A 33 -12.51 -2.83 0.85
CA GLU A 33 -11.67 -3.67 1.71
C GLU A 33 -10.38 -2.94 2.07
N PRO A 34 -10.36 -2.16 3.19
CA PRO A 34 -9.15 -1.50 3.65
C PRO A 34 -8.03 -2.52 3.91
N GLN A 35 -6.88 -2.30 3.30
CA GLN A 35 -5.73 -3.17 3.50
C GLN A 35 -4.87 -2.64 4.66
N LEU A 36 -4.00 -3.51 5.19
CA LEU A 36 -3.05 -3.16 6.24
C LEU A 36 -1.63 -3.21 5.66
N LEU A 37 -0.96 -2.07 5.64
CA LEU A 37 0.47 -1.97 5.37
C LEU A 37 1.22 -2.09 6.70
N GLU A 38 2.19 -2.98 6.77
CA GLU A 38 2.98 -3.21 7.99
C GLU A 38 4.40 -2.69 7.81
N TYR A 39 4.94 -2.08 8.86
CA TYR A 39 6.34 -1.68 8.91
C TYR A 39 7.16 -2.72 9.67
N ASP A 40 8.09 -3.37 8.98
CA ASP A 40 9.10 -4.22 9.61
C ASP A 40 10.27 -3.34 10.06
N ALA A 41 10.33 -3.07 11.36
CA ALA A 41 11.36 -2.22 11.96
C ALA A 41 12.76 -2.83 11.88
N ALA A 42 12.90 -4.16 11.91
CA ALA A 42 14.19 -4.83 11.84
C ALA A 42 14.79 -4.72 10.43
N ARG A 43 13.95 -4.88 9.40
CA ARG A 43 14.34 -4.77 7.99
C ARG A 43 14.24 -3.34 7.44
N ARG A 44 13.66 -2.42 8.20
CA ARG A 44 13.39 -1.02 7.83
C ARG A 44 12.63 -0.90 6.51
N THR A 45 11.65 -1.77 6.30
CA THR A 45 10.88 -1.87 5.04
C THR A 45 9.38 -1.91 5.34
N PHE A 46 8.56 -1.58 4.36
CA PHE A 46 7.11 -1.74 4.43
C PHE A 46 6.69 -2.98 3.66
N ILE A 47 5.72 -3.71 4.20
CA ILE A 47 5.21 -4.96 3.64
C ILE A 47 3.73 -4.76 3.32
N TYR A 48 3.38 -4.94 2.05
CA TYR A 48 2.00 -4.93 1.58
C TYR A 48 1.49 -6.38 1.43
N PRO A 49 0.23 -6.67 1.81
CA PRO A 49 -0.31 -8.01 1.69
C PRO A 49 -0.43 -8.44 0.24
N ARG A 50 -0.46 -9.77 0.02
CA ARG A 50 -0.87 -10.30 -1.27
C ARG A 50 -2.37 -10.07 -1.44
N VAL A 51 -2.74 -9.47 -2.57
CA VAL A 51 -4.12 -9.31 -3.01
C VAL A 51 -4.24 -9.78 -4.46
N PHE A 52 -5.46 -9.86 -4.99
CA PHE A 52 -5.68 -10.30 -6.38
C PHE A 52 -4.87 -9.47 -7.40
N TYR A 53 -4.72 -8.18 -7.14
CA TYR A 53 -4.05 -7.23 -8.04
C TYR A 53 -2.57 -6.99 -7.75
N PHE A 54 -2.04 -7.54 -6.65
CA PHE A 54 -0.65 -7.33 -6.27
C PHE A 54 -0.08 -8.53 -5.51
N ARG A 55 1.12 -8.96 -5.90
CA ARG A 55 1.75 -10.18 -5.37
C ARG A 55 2.08 -10.13 -3.85
N GLY A 56 2.05 -8.95 -3.26
CA GLY A 56 2.48 -8.68 -1.88
C GLY A 56 3.99 -8.57 -1.73
N GLY A 57 4.43 -8.26 -0.50
CA GLY A 57 5.83 -8.17 -0.12
C GLY A 57 6.32 -6.73 0.07
N ASP A 58 7.63 -6.58 0.04
CA ASP A 58 8.32 -5.31 0.26
C ASP A 58 7.89 -4.24 -0.76
N VAL A 59 7.60 -3.03 -0.26
CA VAL A 59 7.23 -1.86 -1.06
C VAL A 59 7.95 -0.59 -0.61
N ASP A 60 8.22 0.30 -1.56
CA ASP A 60 8.73 1.64 -1.27
C ASP A 60 7.56 2.58 -0.93
N VAL A 61 7.74 3.37 0.13
CA VAL A 61 6.78 4.40 0.54
C VAL A 61 7.37 5.78 0.26
N ARG A 62 6.57 6.66 -0.36
CA ARG A 62 6.93 8.05 -0.62
C ARG A 62 5.90 8.98 0.00
N VAL A 63 6.37 10.08 0.61
CA VAL A 63 5.49 11.12 1.12
C VAL A 63 4.88 11.89 -0.05
N ALA A 64 3.56 11.86 -0.18
CA ALA A 64 2.84 12.71 -1.10
C ALA A 64 2.40 13.99 -0.38
N PHE A 65 2.97 15.13 -0.73
CA PHE A 65 2.52 16.43 -0.21
C PHE A 65 1.29 16.88 -0.99
N ARG A 66 0.15 17.05 -0.31
CA ARG A 66 -1.03 17.69 -0.89
C ARG A 66 -0.94 19.21 -0.69
N GLY A 67 0.05 19.84 -1.32
CA GLY A 67 0.05 21.29 -1.49
C GLY A 67 -0.83 21.61 -2.68
N HIS A 68 -1.96 22.29 -2.45
CA HIS A 68 -2.72 23.18 -3.36
C HIS A 68 -4.17 23.27 -2.85
N PHE A 69 -4.36 23.83 -1.66
CA PHE A 69 -5.60 24.52 -1.33
C PHE A 69 -5.28 26.01 -1.37
N ARG A 70 -5.68 26.68 -2.44
CA ARG A 70 -5.78 28.13 -2.53
C ARG A 70 -7.19 28.46 -2.97
#